data_AF-A0AAD2I266-F1
#
_entry.id   AF-A0AAD2I266-F1
#
_cell.length_a   1.000
_cell.length_b   1.000
_cell.length_c   1.000
_cell.angle_alpha   90.00
_cell.angle_beta   90.00
_cell.angle_gamma   90.00
#
_symmetry.space_group_name_H-M   'P 1'
#
loop_
_entity.id
_entity.type
_entity.pdbx_description
1 polymer ?
#
loop_
_entity_poly.entity_id
_entity_poly.type
_entity_poly.pdbx_seq_one_letter_code
_entity_poly.pdbx_strand_id
1 'polypeptide(L)'
;VEDARDASVVSAVLRSAGFDDTACAFAQYDDVSQVTAALESLVSSNLVNPRTRPLRIPVQDVFKIGGIGIVPVGRVESGTLTPGMRLK
;
A
#
# COMPACT_ATOMS: atom_id res chain seq x y z
N VAL A 1 -18.12 -37.28 -4.71
CA VAL A 1 -18.88 -36.14 -5.26
C VAL A 1 -18.97 -35.13 -4.14
N GLU A 2 -18.63 -33.87 -4.41
CA GLU A 2 -18.42 -32.75 -3.46
C GLU A 2 -16.97 -32.57 -2.96
N ASP A 3 -16.04 -32.51 -3.93
CA ASP A 3 -14.77 -31.76 -3.87
C ASP A 3 -15.02 -30.24 -3.82
N ALA A 4 -15.84 -29.79 -2.87
CA ALA A 4 -16.17 -28.37 -2.69
C ALA A 4 -15.28 -27.80 -1.58
N ARG A 5 -14.09 -27.34 -1.99
CA ARG A 5 -13.34 -26.21 -1.40
C ARG A 5 -13.86 -25.73 -0.04
N ASP A 6 -13.44 -26.41 1.02
CA ASP A 6 -13.76 -26.00 2.39
C ASP A 6 -13.31 -24.55 2.62
N ALA A 7 -14.27 -23.63 2.63
CA ALA A 7 -14.03 -22.21 2.91
C ALA A 7 -13.37 -22.00 4.28
N SER A 8 -13.52 -22.98 5.18
CA SER A 8 -12.82 -23.08 6.46
C SER A 8 -11.30 -23.15 6.31
N VAL A 9 -10.78 -23.96 5.39
CA VAL A 9 -9.33 -24.13 5.21
C VAL A 9 -8.73 -22.88 4.57
N VAL A 10 -9.42 -22.31 3.59
CA VAL A 10 -8.96 -21.09 2.89
C VAL A 10 -8.92 -19.89 3.85
N SER A 11 -9.95 -19.73 4.68
CA SER A 11 -9.98 -18.65 5.69
C SER A 11 -8.93 -18.85 6.79
N ALA A 12 -8.62 -20.08 7.19
CA ALA A 12 -7.54 -20.37 8.14
C ALA A 12 -6.15 -20.01 7.57
N VAL A 13 -5.90 -20.31 6.30
CA VAL A 13 -4.64 -19.97 5.62
C VAL A 13 -4.47 -18.45 5.52
N LEU A 14 -5.53 -17.72 5.15
CA LEU A 14 -5.50 -16.26 5.06
C LEU A 14 -5.25 -15.60 6.42
N ARG A 15 -5.88 -16.09 7.49
CA ARG A 15 -5.61 -15.64 8.87
C ARG A 15 -4.16 -15.89 9.28
N SER A 16 -3.59 -17.05 8.93
CA SER A 16 -2.18 -17.35 9.21
C SER A 16 -1.20 -16.45 8.43
N ALA A 17 -1.63 -15.90 7.30
CA ALA A 17 -0.86 -14.95 6.50
C ALA A 17 -1.01 -13.48 6.96
N GLY A 18 -1.72 -13.23 8.08
CA GLY A 18 -1.92 -11.89 8.63
C GLY A 18 -3.03 -11.09 7.95
N PHE A 19 -3.93 -11.74 7.23
CA PHE A 19 -5.17 -11.14 6.73
C PHE A 19 -6.31 -11.45 7.72
N ASP A 20 -6.49 -10.58 8.72
CA ASP A 20 -7.47 -10.78 9.80
C ASP A 20 -8.88 -10.29 9.47
N ASP A 21 -9.03 -9.43 8.47
CA ASP A 21 -10.34 -8.95 8.07
C ASP A 21 -10.90 -9.79 6.94
N THR A 22 -12.16 -10.17 7.07
CA THR A 22 -13.04 -10.85 6.10
C THR A 22 -13.19 -10.03 4.81
N ALA A 23 -12.10 -9.69 4.12
CA ALA A 23 -12.08 -8.84 2.94
C ALA A 23 -12.07 -9.64 1.65
N CYS A 24 -11.75 -10.93 1.69
CA CYS A 24 -12.01 -11.80 0.56
C CYS A 24 -13.39 -12.41 0.76
N ALA A 25 -14.42 -11.61 0.48
CA ALA A 25 -15.60 -12.20 -0.12
C ALA A 25 -15.12 -12.94 -1.37
N PHE A 26 -14.82 -14.23 -1.25
CA PHE A 26 -14.97 -15.18 -2.35
C PHE A 26 -16.49 -15.27 -2.62
N ALA A 27 -17.10 -14.13 -2.94
CA ALA A 27 -18.40 -14.09 -3.54
C ALA A 27 -18.18 -14.58 -4.96
N GLN A 28 -18.82 -15.68 -5.32
CA GLN A 28 -19.05 -15.93 -6.72
C GLN A 28 -19.87 -14.73 -7.23
N TYR A 29 -19.22 -13.88 -8.02
CA TYR A 29 -19.83 -12.68 -8.56
C TYR A 29 -20.75 -13.10 -9.70
N ASP A 30 -22.02 -13.38 -9.36
CA ASP A 30 -23.02 -13.78 -10.35
C ASP A 30 -23.56 -12.58 -11.16
N ASP A 31 -23.32 -11.34 -10.70
CA ASP A 31 -23.86 -10.12 -11.33
C ASP A 31 -22.85 -8.95 -11.38
N VAL A 32 -22.91 -8.16 -12.46
CA VAL A 32 -22.01 -7.02 -12.73
C VAL A 32 -22.15 -5.87 -11.71
N SER A 33 -23.32 -5.72 -11.09
CA SER A 33 -23.56 -4.69 -10.07
C SER A 33 -22.66 -4.89 -8.85
N GLN A 34 -22.49 -6.14 -8.46
CA GLN A 34 -21.71 -6.45 -7.28
C GLN A 34 -20.21 -6.13 -7.53
N VAL A 35 -19.67 -6.39 -8.74
CA VAL A 35 -18.24 -6.14 -9.06
C VAL A 35 -17.92 -4.64 -8.94
N THR A 36 -18.89 -3.81 -9.33
CA THR A 36 -18.80 -2.36 -9.24
C THR A 36 -18.72 -1.90 -7.77
N ALA A 37 -19.53 -2.49 -6.89
CA ALA A 37 -19.51 -2.21 -5.45
C ALA A 37 -18.19 -2.64 -4.78
N ALA A 38 -17.60 -3.77 -5.19
CA ALA A 38 -16.27 -4.17 -4.69
C ALA A 38 -15.16 -3.21 -5.15
N LEU A 39 -15.23 -2.74 -6.40
CA LEU A 39 -14.25 -1.79 -6.91
C LEU A 39 -14.34 -0.45 -6.15
N GLU A 40 -15.55 0.03 -5.85
CA GLU A 40 -15.80 1.22 -5.04
C GLU A 40 -15.26 1.07 -3.61
N SER A 41 -15.37 -0.13 -3.02
CA SER A 41 -14.79 -0.46 -1.72
C SER A 41 -13.26 -0.46 -1.72
N LEU A 42 -12.60 -0.97 -2.78
CA LEU A 42 -11.13 -0.92 -2.89
C LEU A 42 -10.62 0.51 -3.05
N VAL A 43 -11.36 1.37 -3.77
CA VAL A 43 -11.06 2.78 -3.91
C VAL A 43 -11.28 3.55 -2.59
N SER A 44 -12.23 3.11 -1.76
CA SER A 44 -12.53 3.69 -0.44
C SER A 44 -11.70 3.10 0.70
N SER A 45 -11.09 1.91 0.50
CA SER A 45 -10.25 1.26 1.50
C SER A 45 -9.08 2.19 1.80
N ASN A 46 -9.15 2.78 2.99
CA ASN A 46 -8.33 3.90 3.42
C ASN A 46 -6.90 3.43 3.69
N LEU A 47 -6.20 3.11 2.61
CA LEU A 47 -4.76 3.02 2.61
C LEU A 47 -4.27 4.45 2.78
N VAL A 48 -3.88 4.80 4.00
CA VAL A 48 -3.29 6.11 4.34
C VAL A 48 -2.37 6.53 3.20
N ASN A 49 -2.79 7.57 2.48
CA ASN A 49 -2.10 8.03 1.29
C ASN A 49 -0.62 8.22 1.65
N PRO A 50 0.33 7.57 0.97
CA PRO A 50 1.74 7.65 1.34
C PRO A 50 2.27 9.10 1.35
N ARG A 51 1.57 10.03 0.69
CA ARG A 51 1.86 11.47 0.72
C ARG A 51 1.53 12.16 2.05
N THR A 52 0.56 11.67 2.83
CA THR A 52 0.16 12.27 4.12
C THR A 52 1.04 11.77 5.27
N ARG A 53 1.76 10.67 5.06
CA ARG A 53 2.78 10.18 6.01
C ARG A 53 3.97 11.14 6.07
N PRO A 54 4.68 11.20 7.22
CA PRO A 54 5.86 12.05 7.35
C PRO A 54 6.90 11.74 6.27
N LEU A 55 7.64 12.76 5.84
CA LEU A 55 8.65 12.63 4.81
C LEU A 55 9.76 11.67 5.27
N ARG A 56 9.99 10.61 4.51
CA ARG A 56 11.09 9.66 4.72
C ARG A 56 11.85 9.48 3.43
N ILE A 57 13.13 9.83 3.48
CA ILE A 57 14.07 9.70 2.37
C ILE A 57 15.32 9.01 2.90
N PRO A 58 15.47 7.68 2.74
CA PRO A 58 16.75 7.01 2.95
C PRO A 58 17.84 7.66 2.09
N VAL A 59 18.93 8.09 2.75
CA VAL A 59 20.14 8.55 2.05
C VAL A 59 20.84 7.33 1.46
N GLN A 60 20.89 7.26 0.14
CA GLN A 60 21.60 6.22 -0.58
C GLN A 60 23.07 6.59 -0.70
N ASP A 61 23.33 7.82 -1.16
CA ASP A 61 24.67 8.34 -1.36
C ASP A 61 24.70 9.84 -1.08
N VAL A 62 25.91 10.36 -0.93
CA VAL A 62 26.17 11.76 -0.67
C VAL A 62 27.24 12.25 -1.65
N PHE A 63 26.89 13.23 -2.47
CA PHE A 63 27.80 13.82 -3.44
C PHE A 63 28.25 15.21 -3.01
N LYS A 64 29.48 15.58 -3.36
CA LYS A 64 30.00 16.95 -3.22
C LYS A 64 30.01 17.60 -4.59
N ILE A 65 29.13 18.57 -4.79
CA ILE A 65 29.09 19.37 -6.01
C ILE A 65 29.76 20.71 -5.71
N GLY A 66 30.85 21.00 -6.42
CA GLY A 66 31.61 22.25 -6.24
C GLY A 66 30.70 23.47 -6.41
N GLY A 67 30.76 24.41 -5.47
CA GLY A 67 29.95 25.64 -5.48
C GLY A 67 28.52 25.51 -4.95
N ILE A 68 27.96 24.30 -4.83
CA ILE A 68 26.60 24.05 -4.29
C ILE A 68 26.67 23.43 -2.89
N GLY A 69 27.66 22.56 -2.65
CA GLY A 69 27.89 21.90 -1.37
C GLY A 69 27.60 20.40 -1.41
N ILE A 70 27.15 19.86 -0.28
CA ILE A 70 26.83 18.44 -0.12
C ILE A 70 25.39 18.20 -0.56
N VAL A 71 25.19 17.27 -1.49
CA VAL A 71 23.88 16.88 -2.02
C VAL A 71 23.61 15.42 -1.69
N PRO A 72 22.68 15.13 -0.76
CA PRO A 72 22.24 13.76 -0.50
C PRO A 72 21.29 13.30 -1.61
N VAL A 73 21.42 12.05 -2.03
CA VAL A 73 20.50 11.39 -2.95
C VAL A 73 19.81 10.22 -2.27
N GLY A 74 18.56 9.97 -2.62
CA GLY A 74 17.74 8.96 -1.96
C GLY A 74 16.38 8.79 -2.61
N ARG A 75 15.76 7.63 -2.38
CA ARG A 75 14.39 7.36 -2.82
C ARG A 75 13.41 7.94 -1.80
N VAL A 76 12.36 8.59 -2.26
CA VAL A 76 11.26 9.02 -1.39
C VAL A 76 10.36 7.83 -1.11
N GLU A 77 10.27 7.41 0.15
CA GLU A 77 9.43 6.28 0.57
C GLU A 77 8.06 6.75 1.06
N SER A 78 7.99 7.93 1.68
CA SER A 78 6.75 8.55 2.12
C SER A 78 6.85 10.07 2.19
N GLY A 79 5.72 10.75 2.18
CA GLY A 79 5.60 12.21 2.21
C GLY A 79 5.75 12.88 0.84
N THR A 80 5.81 14.20 0.84
CA THR A 80 6.03 15.03 -0.36
C THR A 80 7.22 15.95 -0.12
N LEU A 81 8.13 16.05 -1.09
CA LEU A 81 9.27 16.96 -1.06
C LEU A 81 9.02 18.12 -2.02
N THR A 82 9.16 19.35 -1.51
CA THR A 82 9.08 20.58 -2.31
C THR A 82 10.39 21.37 -2.22
N PRO A 83 10.80 22.08 -3.30
CA PRO A 83 11.97 22.95 -3.26
C PRO A 83 11.85 24.01 -2.15
N GLY A 84 12.94 24.26 -1.41
CA GLY A 84 12.97 25.23 -0.31
C GLY A 84 12.46 24.69 1.04
N MET A 85 11.97 23.46 1.10
CA MET A 85 11.59 22.81 2.35
C MET A 85 12.82 22.54 3.23
N ARG A 86 12.80 23.01 4.48
CA ARG A 86 13.90 22.80 5.43
C ARG A 86 13.73 21.45 6.11
N LEU A 87 14.57 20.49 5.74
CA LEU A 87 14.71 19.23 6.47
C LEU A 87 15.43 19.54 7.79
N LYS A 88 14.77 19.24 8.92
CA LYS A 88 15.34 19.38 10.27
C LYS A 88 15.83 18.03 10.77
#